data_AF-A0A4Q3NBT4-F1
#
_entry.id   AF-A0A4Q3NBT4-F1
#
_cell.length_a   1.000
_cell.length_b   1.000
_cell.length_c   1.000
_cell.angle_alpha   90.00
_cell.angle_beta   90.00
_cell.angle_gamma   90.00
#
_symmetry.space_group_name_H-M   'P 1'
#
loop_
_entity.id
_entity.type
_entity.pdbx_description
1 polymer ?
#
loop_
_entity_poly.entity_id
_entity_poly.type
_entity_poly.pdbx_seq_one_letter_code
_entity_poly.pdbx_strand_id
1 'polypeptide(L)'
;FECFMFSPRELTDRSEAASLVWSALNIWPVVKRCIAQERSSLSPRERECLVLAFNGMTARETAQQLRCTDRTVNYHLANAMSKLKVDNKMAAIQRACWIGAL
;
A
#
# COMPACT_ATOMS: atom_id res chain seq x y z
N PHE A 1 -17.38 25.22 -0.61
CA PHE A 1 -17.13 23.81 -0.93
C PHE A 1 -17.45 23.00 0.31
N GLU A 2 -18.64 22.42 0.36
CA GLU A 2 -19.05 21.54 1.44
C GLU A 2 -18.23 20.25 1.34
N CYS A 3 -17.39 19.98 2.34
CA CYS A 3 -16.79 18.67 2.49
C CYS A 3 -17.90 17.71 2.92
N PHE A 4 -18.45 16.95 1.97
CA PHE A 4 -19.27 15.79 2.30
C PHE A 4 -18.39 14.76 2.99
N MET A 5 -18.28 14.88 4.32
CA MET A 5 -17.73 13.85 5.17
C MET A 5 -18.82 12.79 5.31
N PHE A 6 -18.63 11.62 4.70
CA PHE A 6 -19.50 10.46 4.93
C PHE A 6 -19.25 9.93 6.35
N SER A 7 -19.74 10.67 7.34
CA SER A 7 -19.69 10.33 8.75
C SER A 7 -21.14 10.12 9.22
N PRO A 8 -21.43 9.03 9.96
CA PRO A 8 -22.74 8.86 10.60
C PRO A 8 -22.99 9.86 11.73
N ARG A 9 -22.00 10.71 12.07
CA ARG A 9 -22.15 11.84 12.99
C ARG A 9 -22.43 13.12 12.22
N GLU A 10 -23.56 13.75 12.52
CA GLU A 10 -23.85 15.12 12.08
C GLU A 10 -22.96 16.10 12.85
N LEU A 11 -22.11 16.85 12.14
CA LEU A 11 -21.29 17.91 12.71
C LEU A 11 -22.03 19.24 12.50
N THR A 12 -22.75 19.69 13.51
CA THR A 12 -23.56 20.92 13.46
C THR A 12 -22.74 22.18 13.72
N ASP A 13 -21.59 22.07 14.39
CA ASP A 13 -20.67 23.18 14.65
C ASP A 13 -19.42 23.14 13.74
N ARG A 14 -19.11 24.29 13.15
CA ARG A 14 -17.89 24.51 12.35
C ARG A 14 -16.62 24.34 13.19
N SER A 15 -16.66 24.68 14.48
CA SER A 15 -15.49 24.56 15.37
C SER A 15 -15.15 23.10 15.67
N GLU A 16 -16.17 22.27 15.85
CA GLU A 16 -16.04 20.82 16.04
C GLU A 16 -15.53 20.15 14.76
N ALA A 17 -16.10 20.51 13.60
CA ALA A 17 -15.63 20.01 12.31
C ALA A 17 -14.16 20.38 12.03
N ALA A 18 -13.75 21.61 12.35
CA ALA A 18 -12.36 22.06 12.20
C ALA A 18 -11.41 21.27 13.12
N SER A 19 -11.80 21.03 14.37
CA SER A 19 -11.00 20.26 15.34
C SER A 19 -10.85 18.79 14.93
N LEU A 20 -11.91 18.19 14.39
CA LEU A 20 -11.89 16.84 13.85
C LEU A 20 -10.98 16.75 12.63
N VAL A 21 -11.09 17.68 11.68
CA VAL A 21 -10.23 17.73 10.49
C VAL A 21 -8.76 17.92 10.89
N TRP A 22 -8.48 18.84 11.81
CA TRP A 22 -7.11 19.07 12.32
C TRP A 22 -6.52 17.80 12.95
N SER A 23 -7.31 17.11 13.77
CA SER A 23 -6.91 15.83 14.37
C SER A 23 -6.72 14.73 13.32
N ALA A 24 -7.59 14.68 12.31
CA ALA A 24 -7.53 13.74 11.21
C ALA A 24 -6.30 13.98 10.33
N LEU A 25 -5.88 15.23 10.12
CA LEU A 25 -4.66 15.57 9.36
C LEU A 25 -3.41 15.00 10.02
N ASN A 26 -3.34 14.95 11.35
CA ASN A 26 -2.22 14.33 12.07
C ASN A 26 -2.10 12.83 11.79
N ILE A 27 -3.23 12.14 11.58
CA ILE A 27 -3.26 10.69 11.31
C ILE A 27 -3.43 10.37 9.82
N TRP A 28 -3.60 11.37 8.96
CA TRP A 28 -3.88 11.18 7.54
C TRP A 28 -2.87 10.30 6.81
N PRO A 29 -1.54 10.41 7.06
CA PRO A 29 -0.57 9.49 6.44
C PRO A 29 -0.82 8.02 6.79
N VAL A 30 -1.23 7.75 8.04
CA VAL A 30 -1.54 6.40 8.52
C VAL A 30 -2.85 5.91 7.92
N VAL A 31 -3.91 6.73 7.97
CA VAL A 31 -5.23 6.41 7.40
C VAL A 31 -5.12 6.11 5.91
N LYS A 32 -4.39 6.96 5.16
CA LYS A 32 -4.14 6.77 3.73
C LYS A 32 -3.44 5.43 3.45
N ARG A 33 -2.43 5.07 4.26
CA ARG A 33 -1.71 3.79 4.12
C ARG A 33 -2.62 2.60 4.43
N CYS A 34 -3.40 2.64 5.50
CA CYS A 34 -4.35 1.58 5.83
C CYS A 34 -5.39 1.37 4.73
N ILE A 35 -5.97 2.46 4.20
CA ILE A 35 -6.92 2.37 3.08
C ILE A 35 -6.25 1.78 1.84
N ALA A 36 -5.04 2.20 1.52
CA ALA A 36 -4.27 1.68 0.39
C ALA A 36 -3.96 0.19 0.55
N GLN A 37 -3.62 -0.26 1.77
CA GLN A 37 -3.35 -1.67 2.08
C GLN A 37 -4.61 -2.52 2.00
N GLU A 38 -5.73 -2.04 2.55
CA GLU A 38 -7.02 -2.74 2.55
C GLU A 38 -7.60 -2.86 1.13
N ARG A 39 -7.43 -1.81 0.31
CA ARG A 39 -7.88 -1.80 -1.08
C ARG A 39 -6.87 -2.39 -2.05
N SER A 40 -5.71 -2.83 -1.58
CA SER A 40 -4.70 -3.44 -2.42
C SER A 40 -5.18 -4.82 -2.88
N SER A 41 -5.04 -5.11 -4.18
CA SER A 41 -5.27 -6.45 -4.72
C SER A 41 -4.10 -7.42 -4.44
N LEU A 42 -2.99 -6.91 -3.91
CA LEU A 42 -1.78 -7.68 -3.63
C LEU A 42 -2.00 -8.59 -2.41
N SER A 43 -1.57 -9.84 -2.54
CA SER A 43 -1.49 -10.72 -1.38
C SER A 43 -0.37 -10.28 -0.43
N PRO A 44 -0.41 -10.68 0.86
CA PRO A 44 0.66 -10.36 1.80
C PRO A 44 2.06 -10.77 1.29
N ARG A 45 2.17 -11.95 0.65
CA ARG A 45 3.44 -12.45 0.09
C ARG A 45 3.92 -11.67 -1.14
N GLU A 46 3.00 -11.25 -2.00
CA GLU A 46 3.34 -10.39 -3.15
C GLU A 46 3.91 -9.04 -2.68
N ARG A 47 3.27 -8.44 -1.66
CA ARG A 47 3.73 -7.20 -1.06
C ARG A 47 5.09 -7.36 -0.37
N GLU A 48 5.28 -8.42 0.42
CA GLU A 48 6.58 -8.71 1.05
C GLU A 48 7.69 -8.83 0.00
N CYS A 49 7.46 -9.56 -1.09
CA CYS A 49 8.44 -9.68 -2.18
C CYS A 49 8.75 -8.33 -2.84
N LEU A 50 7.74 -7.46 -3.04
CA LEU A 50 7.94 -6.12 -3.57
C LEU A 50 8.70 -5.20 -2.61
N VAL A 51 8.44 -5.27 -1.30
CA VAL A 51 9.16 -4.49 -0.27
C VAL A 51 10.64 -4.88 -0.25
N LEU A 52 10.96 -6.17 -0.27
CA LEU A 52 12.34 -6.64 -0.30
C LEU A 52 13.03 -6.26 -1.62
N ALA A 53 12.32 -6.36 -2.74
CA ALA A 53 12.83 -5.88 -4.02
C ALA A 53 13.06 -4.35 -4.05
N PHE A 54 12.20 -3.56 -3.40
CA PHE A 54 12.37 -2.11 -3.23
C PHE A 54 13.62 -1.80 -2.40
N ASN A 55 13.92 -2.61 -1.38
CA ASN A 55 15.14 -2.53 -0.58
C ASN A 55 16.40 -3.01 -1.32
N GLY A 56 16.31 -3.34 -2.62
CA GLY A 56 17.43 -3.75 -3.45
C GLY A 56 17.78 -5.24 -3.36
N MET A 57 16.98 -6.04 -2.66
CA MET A 57 17.26 -7.47 -2.52
C MET A 57 17.02 -8.23 -3.84
N THR A 58 17.90 -9.18 -4.11
CA THR A 58 17.77 -10.14 -5.20
C THR A 58 16.70 -11.19 -4.86
N ALA A 59 16.24 -11.93 -5.88
CA ALA A 59 15.30 -13.03 -5.67
C ALA A 59 15.85 -14.10 -4.70
N ARG A 60 17.17 -14.33 -4.74
CA ARG A 60 17.88 -15.28 -3.88
C ARG A 60 17.92 -14.82 -2.42
N GLU A 61 18.30 -13.58 -2.17
CA GLU A 61 18.31 -13.03 -0.81
C GLU A 61 16.90 -12.96 -0.23
N THR A 62 15.93 -12.57 -1.06
CA THR A 62 14.51 -12.57 -0.70
C THR A 62 14.02 -13.97 -0.36
N ALA A 63 14.39 -14.98 -1.15
CA ALA A 63 14.04 -16.37 -0.92
C ALA A 63 14.62 -16.90 0.40
N GLN A 64 15.89 -16.56 0.68
CA GLN A 64 16.54 -16.89 1.95
C GLN A 64 15.82 -16.24 3.14
N GLN A 65 15.47 -14.95 3.04
CA GLN A 65 14.77 -14.22 4.10
C GLN A 65 13.35 -14.77 4.34
N LEU A 66 12.62 -15.11 3.28
CA LEU A 66 11.25 -15.61 3.34
C LEU A 66 11.17 -17.14 3.53
N ARG A 67 12.31 -17.83 3.61
CA ARG A 67 12.42 -19.29 3.73
C ARG A 67 11.66 -20.02 2.62
N CYS A 68 11.83 -19.57 1.38
CA CYS A 68 11.25 -20.18 0.18
C CYS A 68 12.30 -20.30 -0.93
N THR A 69 11.87 -20.57 -2.17
CA THR A 69 12.79 -20.68 -3.32
C THR A 69 12.76 -19.42 -4.19
N ASP A 70 13.83 -19.13 -4.91
CA ASP A 70 13.89 -18.04 -5.91
C ASP A 70 12.74 -18.12 -6.91
N ARG A 71 12.34 -19.34 -7.29
CA ARG A 71 11.17 -19.59 -8.16
C ARG A 71 9.87 -19.11 -7.50
N THR A 72 9.69 -19.35 -6.20
CA THR A 72 8.53 -18.90 -5.43
C THR A 72 8.50 -17.37 -5.33
N VAL A 73 9.64 -16.72 -5.11
CA VAL A 73 9.73 -15.26 -5.11
C VAL A 73 9.35 -14.69 -6.48
N ASN A 74 9.93 -15.24 -7.56
CA ASN A 74 9.61 -14.81 -8.92
C ASN A 74 8.13 -15.04 -9.27
N TYR A 75 7.52 -16.11 -8.78
CA TYR A 75 6.08 -16.35 -8.92
C TYR A 75 5.24 -15.25 -8.25
N HIS A 76 5.57 -14.87 -7.01
CA HIS A 76 4.88 -13.77 -6.33
C HIS A 76 5.11 -12.42 -7.02
N LEU A 77 6.32 -12.13 -7.48
CA LEU A 77 6.60 -10.91 -8.23
C LEU A 77 5.84 -10.86 -9.57
N ALA A 78 5.72 -11.99 -10.27
CA ALA A 78 4.94 -12.08 -11.51
C ALA A 78 3.44 -11.84 -11.27
N ASN A 79 2.88 -12.43 -10.22
CA ASN A 79 1.49 -12.17 -9.84
C ASN A 79 1.27 -10.71 -9.43
N ALA A 80 2.20 -10.12 -8.69
CA ALA A 80 2.15 -8.71 -8.31
C ALA A 80 2.17 -7.80 -9.55
N MET A 81 3.07 -8.05 -10.51
CA MET A 81 3.12 -7.34 -11.80
C MET A 81 1.80 -7.43 -12.56
N SER A 82 1.21 -8.63 -12.67
CA SER A 82 -0.09 -8.84 -13.31
C SER A 82 -1.21 -8.04 -12.63
N LYS A 83 -1.30 -8.09 -11.29
CA LYS A 83 -2.30 -7.35 -10.50
C LYS A 83 -2.15 -5.83 -10.60
N LEU A 84 -0.90 -5.36 -10.66
CA LEU A 84 -0.56 -3.95 -10.82
C LEU A 84 -0.63 -3.46 -12.27
N LYS A 85 -0.83 -4.38 -13.23
CA LYS A 85 -0.91 -4.14 -14.67
C LYS A 85 0.35 -3.47 -15.23
N VAL A 86 1.50 -4.08 -14.96
CA VAL A 86 2.83 -3.62 -15.40
C VAL A 86 3.69 -4.81 -15.84
N ASP A 87 4.69 -4.54 -16.68
CA ASP A 87 5.46 -5.60 -17.36
C ASP A 87 6.83 -5.89 -16.73
N ASN A 88 7.25 -5.10 -15.73
CA ASN A 88 8.54 -5.31 -15.09
C ASN A 88 8.55 -4.97 -13.60
N LYS A 89 9.55 -5.52 -12.90
CA LYS A 89 9.72 -5.41 -11.45
C LYS A 89 9.82 -3.95 -10.99
N MET A 90 10.55 -3.11 -11.73
CA MET A 90 10.73 -1.71 -11.34
C MET A 90 9.44 -0.91 -11.49
N ALA A 91 8.67 -1.12 -12.57
CA ALA A 91 7.36 -0.53 -12.76
C ALA A 91 6.37 -0.99 -11.68
N ALA A 92 6.45 -2.25 -11.23
CA ALA A 92 5.64 -2.75 -10.11
C ALA A 92 5.98 -2.04 -8.79
N ILE A 93 7.26 -1.86 -8.51
CA ILE A 93 7.73 -1.10 -7.34
C ILE A 93 7.22 0.35 -7.42
N GLN A 94 7.40 1.04 -8.55
CA GLN A 94 6.93 2.42 -8.73
C GLN A 94 5.41 2.54 -8.57
N ARG A 95 4.65 1.63 -9.19
CA ARG A 95 3.19 1.60 -9.10
C ARG A 95 2.74 1.35 -7.67
N ALA A 96 3.39 0.44 -6.95
CA ALA A 96 3.08 0.13 -5.56
C ALA A 96 3.38 1.31 -4.62
N CYS A 97 4.50 2.03 -4.82
CA CYS A 97 4.78 3.29 -4.12
C CYS A 97 3.71 4.35 -4.39
N TRP A 98 3.32 4.54 -5.66
CA TRP A 98 2.35 5.56 -6.06
C TRP A 98 0.99 5.37 -5.39
N ILE A 99 0.53 4.12 -5.29
CA ILE A 99 -0.76 3.79 -4.67
C ILE A 99 -0.68 3.61 -3.15
N GLY A 100 0.51 3.71 -2.54
CA GLY A 100 0.71 3.52 -1.09
C GLY A 100 0.64 2.07 -0.61
N ALA A 101 0.97 1.11 -1.48
CA ALA A 101 0.99 -0.32 -1.17
C ALA A 101 2.34 -0.84 -0.66
N LEU A 102 3.38 0.02 -0.63
CA LEU A 102 4.68 -0.19 0.01
C LEU A 102 4.81 0.62 1.30
#